data_AF-A0A9W4UM33-F1
#
_entry.id   AF-A0A9W4UM33-F1
#
_cell.length_a   1.000
_cell.length_b   1.000
_cell.length_c   1.000
_cell.angle_alpha   90.00
_cell.angle_beta   90.00
_cell.angle_gamma   90.00
#
_symmetry.space_group_name_H-M   'P 1'
#
loop_
_entity.id
_entity.type
_entity.pdbx_description
1 polymer ?
#
loop_
_entity_poly.entity_id
_entity_poly.type
_entity_poly.pdbx_seq_one_letter_code
_entity_poly.pdbx_strand_id
1 'polypeptide(L)'
;MKLTLFTLIPQALFAFSNAAAVELDNAAAEVTLEPRAPCTLYAWWKTNWNEAGLRRYRVQIGQDPGGSNEYSERFCDVLYHRCYSWSPIANPQCFWDTNDRTYYADLSFAEGPAGHSSYVDSFQHCLNNFRAETACDVNSNL
;
A
#
# COMPACT_ATOMS: atom_id res chain seq x y z
N MET A 1 -31.83 -70.09 2.88
CA MET A 1 -30.68 -69.65 3.70
C MET A 1 -30.79 -68.13 3.84
N LYS A 2 -31.48 -67.65 4.88
CA LYS A 2 -30.95 -67.10 6.14
C LYS A 2 -30.00 -65.91 5.93
N LEU A 3 -30.58 -64.71 5.95
CA LEU A 3 -29.93 -63.42 6.13
C LEU A 3 -29.78 -63.20 7.64
N THR A 4 -28.56 -62.97 8.13
CA THR A 4 -28.33 -62.71 9.56
C THR A 4 -28.04 -61.23 9.78
N LEU A 5 -28.92 -60.63 10.58
CA LEU A 5 -28.94 -59.26 11.07
C LEU A 5 -27.79 -59.05 12.09
N PHE A 6 -27.04 -57.95 11.98
CA PHE A 6 -26.18 -57.46 13.06
C PHE A 6 -26.62 -56.04 13.44
N THR A 7 -27.32 -55.95 14.56
CA THR A 7 -27.59 -54.73 15.32
C THR A 7 -26.37 -54.36 16.15
N LEU A 8 -26.00 -53.07 16.20
CA LEU A 8 -25.34 -52.43 17.35
C LEU A 8 -25.48 -50.91 17.21
N ILE A 9 -26.21 -50.30 18.15
CA ILE A 9 -26.20 -48.86 18.45
C ILE A 9 -25.57 -48.73 19.85
N PRO A 10 -24.75 -47.71 20.10
CA PRO A 10 -25.11 -46.84 21.21
C PRO A 10 -25.04 -45.35 20.83
N GLN A 11 -26.04 -44.63 21.33
CA GLN A 11 -26.27 -43.21 21.16
C GLN A 11 -25.25 -42.41 21.97
N ALA A 12 -24.55 -41.48 21.33
CA ALA A 12 -23.75 -40.49 22.03
C ALA A 12 -24.67 -39.36 22.52
N LEU A 13 -24.90 -39.33 23.83
CA LEU A 13 -25.44 -38.19 24.56
C LEU A 13 -24.38 -37.08 24.56
N PHE A 14 -24.62 -36.00 23.82
CA PHE A 14 -24.02 -34.71 24.12
C PHE A 14 -25.11 -33.78 24.61
N ALA A 15 -25.25 -33.74 25.94
CA ALA A 15 -25.94 -32.66 26.63
C ALA A 15 -24.96 -31.47 26.74
N PHE A 16 -25.25 -30.39 26.02
CA PHE A 16 -24.78 -29.06 26.40
C PHE A 16 -26.02 -28.18 26.55
N SER A 17 -26.46 -28.07 27.80
CA SER A 17 -27.42 -27.06 28.22
C SER A 17 -26.73 -25.70 28.31
N ASN A 18 -27.53 -24.66 28.05
CA ASN A 18 -27.28 -23.22 28.22
C ASN A 18 -26.68 -22.51 26.99
N ALA A 19 -27.55 -22.25 26.02
CA ALA A 19 -27.45 -21.03 25.22
C ALA A 19 -27.62 -19.84 26.17
N ALA A 20 -26.51 -19.34 26.72
CA ALA A 20 -26.46 -17.97 27.19
C ALA A 20 -26.56 -17.08 25.95
N ALA A 21 -27.62 -16.29 25.87
CA ALA A 21 -27.68 -15.20 24.92
C ALA A 21 -26.45 -14.31 25.18
N VAL A 22 -25.52 -14.29 24.23
CA VAL A 22 -24.51 -13.24 24.19
C VAL A 22 -25.27 -11.97 23.83
N GLU A 23 -25.51 -11.10 24.82
CA GLU A 23 -25.83 -9.71 24.53
C GLU A 23 -24.66 -9.18 23.70
N LEU A 24 -24.92 -8.98 22.40
CA LEU A 24 -24.07 -8.20 21.55
C LEU A 24 -24.22 -6.77 22.05
N ASP A 25 -23.41 -6.39 23.03
CA ASP A 25 -23.31 -5.01 23.47
C ASP A 25 -22.84 -4.21 22.26
N ASN A 26 -23.79 -3.59 21.58
CA ASN A 26 -23.61 -2.80 20.37
C ASN A 26 -23.06 -1.43 20.76
N ALA A 27 -22.07 -1.42 21.66
CA ALA A 27 -21.21 -0.29 21.92
C ALA A 27 -20.41 -0.08 20.64
N ALA A 28 -20.96 0.75 19.74
CA ALA A 28 -20.21 1.35 18.67
C ALA A 28 -19.01 2.03 19.33
N ALA A 29 -17.87 1.32 19.35
CA ALA A 29 -16.62 1.89 19.79
C ALA A 29 -16.44 3.15 18.93
N GLU A 30 -16.46 4.31 19.57
CA GLU A 30 -16.19 5.57 18.91
C GLU A 30 -14.77 5.44 18.35
N VAL A 31 -14.67 5.20 17.04
CA VAL A 31 -13.39 5.12 16.34
C VAL A 31 -12.81 6.53 16.39
N THR A 32 -12.05 6.78 17.44
CA THR A 32 -11.30 8.02 17.60
C THR A 32 -10.13 7.91 16.63
N LEU A 33 -10.33 8.39 15.42
CA LEU A 33 -9.28 8.45 14.40
C LEU A 33 -8.22 9.44 14.89
N GLU A 34 -6.97 8.97 15.01
CA GLU A 34 -5.86 9.87 15.29
C GLU A 34 -5.77 10.94 14.19
N PRO A 35 -5.71 12.23 14.54
CA PRO A 35 -5.59 13.28 13.55
C PRO A 35 -4.27 13.15 12.78
N ARG A 36 -4.33 13.28 11.46
CA ARG A 36 -3.15 13.32 10.59
C ARG A 36 -2.26 14.51 10.97
N ALA A 37 -0.95 14.36 10.77
CA ALA A 37 -0.03 15.48 10.90
C ALA A 37 -0.40 16.57 9.87
N PRO A 38 -0.22 17.86 10.18
CA PRO A 38 -0.61 18.97 9.29
C PRO A 38 0.38 19.14 8.12
N CYS A 39 0.57 18.09 7.34
CA CYS A 39 1.47 18.01 6.19
C CYS A 39 0.83 17.19 5.07
N THR A 40 1.14 17.54 3.83
CA THR A 40 0.67 16.81 2.64
C THR A 40 1.84 16.63 1.68
N LEU A 41 2.11 15.40 1.26
CA LEU A 41 3.03 15.13 0.15
C LEU A 41 2.26 15.11 -1.16
N TYR A 42 2.75 15.80 -2.17
CA TYR A 42 2.24 15.74 -3.52
C TYR A 42 3.09 14.82 -4.39
N ALA A 43 2.41 13.93 -5.12
CA ALA A 43 2.99 13.04 -6.12
C ALA A 43 2.33 13.31 -7.47
N TRP A 44 3.00 14.06 -8.33
CA TRP A 44 2.47 14.44 -9.64
C TRP A 44 3.14 13.68 -10.77
N TRP A 45 2.36 12.95 -11.57
CA TRP A 45 2.86 12.37 -12.81
C TRP A 45 3.45 13.45 -13.72
N LYS A 46 4.62 13.17 -14.31
CA LYS A 46 5.30 14.11 -15.22
C LYS A 46 5.44 13.57 -16.63
N THR A 47 6.05 12.40 -16.76
CA THR A 47 6.38 11.83 -18.05
C THR A 47 6.73 10.35 -17.93
N ASN A 48 6.88 9.69 -19.07
CA ASN A 48 7.49 8.37 -19.17
C ASN A 48 8.32 8.28 -20.47
N TRP A 49 9.30 7.38 -20.49
CA TRP A 49 10.13 7.12 -21.67
C TRP A 49 10.61 5.66 -21.68
N ASN A 50 11.02 5.18 -22.86
CA ASN A 50 11.64 3.87 -22.96
C ASN A 50 13.13 3.96 -22.64
N GLU A 51 13.61 3.10 -21.74
CA GLU A 51 15.01 2.98 -21.35
C GLU A 51 15.35 1.49 -21.20
N ALA A 52 16.37 1.03 -21.93
CA ALA A 52 16.85 -0.36 -21.86
C ALA A 52 15.75 -1.44 -22.02
N GLY A 53 14.74 -1.20 -22.86
CA GLY A 53 13.64 -2.14 -23.11
C GLY A 53 12.54 -2.15 -22.04
N LEU A 54 12.60 -1.23 -21.08
CA LEU A 54 11.58 -0.99 -20.06
C LEU A 54 10.95 0.39 -20.27
N ARG A 55 9.73 0.56 -19.77
CA ARG A 55 9.08 1.86 -19.63
C ARG A 55 9.46 2.45 -18.28
N ARG A 56 10.13 3.60 -18.29
CA ARG A 56 10.47 4.39 -17.10
C ARG A 56 9.43 5.48 -16.88
N TYR A 57 8.93 5.61 -15.66
CA TYR A 57 7.93 6.57 -15.25
C TYR A 57 8.55 7.58 -14.28
N ARG A 58 8.26 8.87 -14.45
CA ARG A 58 8.73 9.95 -13.57
C ARG A 58 7.57 10.63 -12.88
N VAL A 59 7.72 10.77 -11.58
CA VAL A 59 6.81 11.47 -10.69
C VAL A 59 7.56 12.59 -9.99
N GLN A 60 6.98 13.79 -9.99
CA GLN A 60 7.44 14.89 -9.16
C GLN A 60 6.94 14.70 -7.74
N ILE A 61 7.86 14.81 -6.78
CA ILE A 61 7.60 14.65 -5.35
C ILE A 61 7.86 15.99 -4.66
N GLY A 62 6.88 16.53 -3.96
CA GLY A 62 7.05 17.82 -3.31
C GLY A 62 5.91 18.21 -2.39
N GLN A 63 6.12 19.30 -1.67
CA GLN A 63 5.04 20.09 -1.09
C GLN A 63 4.69 21.22 -2.05
N ASP A 64 3.46 21.76 -1.94
CA ASP A 64 3.07 23.03 -2.58
C ASP A 64 4.17 24.09 -2.40
N PRO A 65 4.26 25.10 -3.30
CA PRO A 65 5.47 25.88 -3.48
C PRO A 65 5.92 26.55 -2.17
N GLY A 66 7.04 26.06 -1.61
CA GLY A 66 7.66 26.59 -0.39
C GLY A 66 7.77 25.62 0.79
N GLY A 67 7.23 24.41 0.70
CA GLY A 67 7.43 23.38 1.74
C GLY A 67 8.88 22.90 1.86
N SER A 68 9.23 22.32 3.01
CA SER A 68 10.57 21.78 3.24
C SER A 68 10.82 20.53 2.38
N ASN A 69 12.06 20.35 1.92
CA ASN A 69 12.48 19.15 1.20
C ASN A 69 12.44 17.88 2.07
N GLU A 70 12.32 18.04 3.39
CA GLU A 70 12.30 16.96 4.38
C GLU A 70 11.33 15.82 4.01
N TYR A 71 10.12 16.14 3.58
CA TYR A 71 9.14 15.10 3.24
C TYR A 71 9.41 14.44 1.89
N SER A 72 10.00 15.16 0.94
CA SER A 72 10.46 14.57 -0.32
C SER A 72 11.67 13.65 -0.11
N GLU A 73 12.62 14.07 0.73
CA GLU A 73 13.76 13.25 1.16
C GLU A 73 13.28 12.01 1.92
N ARG A 74 12.29 12.18 2.81
CA ARG A 74 11.67 11.07 3.52
C ARG A 74 10.94 10.11 2.57
N PHE A 75 10.28 10.63 1.54
CA PHE A 75 9.70 9.78 0.50
C PHE A 75 10.79 9.00 -0.26
N CYS A 76 11.93 9.61 -0.57
CA CYS A 76 13.06 8.89 -1.16
C CYS A 76 13.56 7.75 -0.26
N ASP A 77 13.66 7.97 1.06
CA ASP A 77 14.01 6.92 2.03
C ASP A 77 13.01 5.74 1.98
N VAL A 78 11.70 6.04 1.96
CA VAL A 78 10.64 5.05 1.80
C VAL A 78 10.79 4.29 0.48
N LEU A 79 11.02 4.99 -0.64
CA LEU A 79 11.23 4.38 -1.95
C LEU A 79 12.38 3.36 -1.93
N TYR A 80 13.49 3.71 -1.29
CA TYR A 80 14.69 2.89 -1.25
C TYR A 80 14.70 1.81 -0.17
N HIS A 81 13.82 1.83 0.83
CA HIS A 81 13.95 0.90 1.97
C HIS A 81 12.65 0.21 2.40
N ARG A 82 11.51 0.65 1.87
CA ARG A 82 10.19 0.22 2.34
C ARG A 82 9.23 -0.12 1.22
N CYS A 83 9.58 0.13 -0.04
CA CYS A 83 8.73 -0.25 -1.17
C CYS A 83 9.04 -1.64 -1.72
N TYR A 84 8.02 -2.32 -2.25
CA TYR A 84 8.22 -3.56 -3.03
C TYR A 84 8.76 -3.33 -4.44
N SER A 85 9.12 -2.09 -4.79
CA SER A 85 9.89 -1.73 -5.98
C SER A 85 11.38 -2.12 -5.89
N TRP A 86 11.75 -3.03 -4.99
CA TRP A 86 13.13 -3.56 -4.86
C TRP A 86 13.51 -4.62 -5.89
N SER A 87 12.61 -4.91 -6.84
CA SER A 87 13.00 -5.68 -8.02
C SER A 87 14.12 -4.91 -8.76
N PRO A 88 15.22 -5.56 -9.17
CA PRO A 88 16.25 -4.89 -9.97
C PRO A 88 15.68 -4.34 -11.30
N ILE A 89 14.53 -4.86 -11.75
CA ILE A 89 13.79 -4.37 -12.91
C ILE A 89 13.19 -2.98 -12.63
N ALA A 90 12.71 -2.75 -11.40
CA ALA A 90 12.09 -1.49 -10.99
C ALA A 90 13.07 -0.32 -10.97
N ASN A 91 14.37 -0.58 -10.81
CA ASN A 91 15.46 0.40 -10.88
C ASN A 91 15.09 1.77 -10.25
N PRO A 92 14.72 1.80 -8.96
CA PRO A 92 14.22 3.01 -8.32
C PRO A 92 15.30 4.09 -8.29
N GLN A 93 14.92 5.31 -8.64
CA GLN A 93 15.75 6.49 -8.47
C GLN A 93 14.92 7.60 -7.85
N CYS A 94 15.50 8.30 -6.87
CA CYS A 94 14.93 9.48 -6.24
C CYS A 94 16.02 10.51 -6.08
N PHE A 95 15.82 11.71 -6.63
CA PHE A 95 16.85 12.74 -6.70
C PHE A 95 16.25 14.15 -6.76
N TRP A 96 17.03 15.13 -6.30
CA TRP A 96 16.73 16.54 -6.48
C TRP A 96 17.20 17.00 -7.87
N ASP A 97 16.29 17.59 -8.65
CA ASP A 97 16.65 18.28 -9.88
C ASP A 97 16.95 19.74 -9.60
N THR A 98 18.17 20.17 -9.92
CA THR A 98 18.62 21.55 -9.66
C THR A 98 17.98 22.58 -10.58
N ASN A 99 17.54 22.17 -11.78
CA ASN A 99 16.92 23.08 -12.74
C ASN A 99 15.45 23.32 -12.37
N ASP A 100 14.72 22.24 -12.08
CA ASP A 100 13.31 22.30 -11.75
C ASP A 100 13.06 22.61 -10.25
N ARG A 101 14.12 22.56 -9.43
CA ARG A 101 14.08 22.81 -7.99
C ARG A 101 13.02 21.95 -7.29
N THR A 102 13.00 20.66 -7.63
CA THR A 102 12.03 19.71 -7.09
C THR A 102 12.63 18.31 -7.03
N TYR A 103 12.02 17.41 -6.24
CA TYR A 103 12.41 16.01 -6.26
C TYR A 103 11.67 15.28 -7.38
N TYR A 104 12.39 14.37 -8.03
CA TYR A 104 11.80 13.36 -8.91
C TYR A 104 12.03 11.97 -8.35
N ALA A 105 11.03 11.13 -8.53
CA ALA A 105 11.10 9.70 -8.28
C ALA A 105 10.75 8.95 -9.57
N ASP A 106 11.66 8.08 -9.98
CA ASP A 106 11.59 7.31 -11.20
C ASP A 106 11.55 5.81 -10.88
N LEU A 107 10.66 5.08 -11.56
CA LEU A 107 10.60 3.62 -11.54
C LEU A 107 10.49 3.05 -12.97
N SER A 108 11.04 1.87 -13.20
CA SER A 108 11.05 1.17 -14.49
C SER A 108 10.23 -0.11 -14.47
N PHE A 109 9.36 -0.33 -15.45
CA PHE A 109 8.58 -1.57 -15.54
C PHE A 109 8.50 -2.07 -16.98
N ALA A 110 7.99 -3.29 -17.16
CA ALA A 110 7.74 -3.82 -18.49
C ALA A 110 6.88 -2.85 -19.32
N GLU A 111 7.11 -2.80 -20.64
CA GLU A 111 6.27 -2.01 -21.52
C GLU A 111 4.87 -2.63 -21.63
N GLY A 112 3.84 -1.77 -21.71
CA GLY A 112 2.45 -2.16 -21.85
C GLY A 112 1.63 -2.15 -20.55
N PRO A 113 0.36 -2.58 -20.62
CA PRO A 113 -0.60 -2.40 -19.54
C PRO A 113 -0.22 -3.07 -18.22
N ALA A 114 0.38 -4.27 -18.27
CA ALA A 114 0.78 -5.01 -17.08
C ALA A 114 1.91 -4.31 -16.30
N GLY A 115 2.91 -3.77 -17.00
CA GLY A 115 3.97 -3.01 -16.36
C GLY A 115 3.50 -1.64 -15.89
N HIS A 116 2.57 -1.00 -16.60
CA HIS A 116 1.92 0.22 -16.10
C HIS A 116 1.14 -0.03 -14.79
N SER A 117 0.35 -1.11 -14.71
CA SER A 117 -0.34 -1.49 -13.46
C SER A 117 0.67 -1.73 -12.33
N SER A 118 1.75 -2.46 -12.63
CA SER A 118 2.81 -2.73 -11.64
C SER A 118 3.47 -1.45 -11.14
N TYR A 119 3.64 -0.45 -12.01
CA TYR A 119 4.11 0.89 -11.66
C TYR A 119 3.15 1.58 -10.69
N VAL A 120 1.87 1.71 -11.06
CA VAL A 120 0.86 2.39 -10.25
C VAL A 120 0.77 1.72 -8.88
N ASP A 121 0.66 0.40 -8.84
CA ASP A 121 0.57 -0.36 -7.60
C ASP A 121 1.80 -0.10 -6.71
N SER A 122 3.01 -0.22 -7.28
CA SER A 122 4.26 -0.01 -6.55
C SER A 122 4.35 1.39 -5.96
N PHE A 123 3.99 2.40 -6.76
CA PHE A 123 4.03 3.78 -6.32
C PHE A 123 2.97 4.06 -5.26
N GLN A 124 1.75 3.55 -5.43
CA GLN A 124 0.67 3.64 -4.44
C GLN A 124 1.10 3.04 -3.10
N HIS A 125 1.80 1.91 -3.12
CA HIS A 125 2.34 1.30 -1.91
C HIS A 125 3.41 2.16 -1.23
N CYS A 126 4.32 2.76 -2.00
CA CYS A 126 5.28 3.71 -1.46
C CYS A 126 4.60 4.89 -0.77
N LEU A 127 3.58 5.46 -1.41
CA LEU A 127 2.82 6.57 -0.83
C LEU A 127 2.09 6.15 0.45
N ASN A 128 1.56 4.92 0.51
CA ASN A 128 0.94 4.39 1.72
C ASN A 128 1.94 4.16 2.86
N ASN A 129 3.16 3.68 2.56
CA ASN A 129 4.20 3.54 3.57
C ASN A 129 4.67 4.90 4.08
N PHE A 130 4.81 5.90 3.20
CA PHE A 130 5.08 7.28 3.61
C PHE A 130 3.99 7.82 4.56
N ARG A 131 2.70 7.62 4.22
CA ARG A 131 1.57 8.00 5.08
C ARG A 131 1.63 7.30 6.45
N ALA A 132 2.05 6.04 6.49
CA ALA A 132 2.15 5.28 7.72
C ALA A 132 3.30 5.76 8.61
N GLU A 133 4.43 6.18 8.04
CA GLU A 133 5.60 6.60 8.80
C GLU A 133 5.55 8.07 9.26
N THR A 134 4.88 8.94 8.51
CA THR A 134 4.90 10.39 8.77
C THR A 134 3.60 10.93 9.33
N ALA A 135 2.52 10.15 9.26
CA ALA A 135 1.15 10.59 9.47
C ALA A 135 0.71 11.77 8.58
N CYS A 136 1.50 12.17 7.58
CA CYS A 136 1.12 13.17 6.58
C CYS A 136 0.05 12.60 5.64
N ASP A 137 -0.72 13.50 5.04
CA ASP A 137 -1.55 13.17 3.89
C ASP A 137 -0.72 13.06 2.61
N VAL A 138 -1.31 12.45 1.58
CA VAL A 138 -0.74 12.41 0.25
C VAL A 138 -1.81 12.75 -0.77
N ASN A 139 -1.48 13.68 -1.66
CA ASN A 139 -2.26 14.01 -2.86
C ASN A 139 -1.51 13.49 -4.09
N SER A 140 -2.19 12.69 -4.92
CA SER A 140 -1.57 11.92 -6.00
C SER A 140 -2.48 11.91 -7.24
N ASN A 141 -1.89 12.05 -8.43
CA ASN A 141 -2.60 11.92 -9.72
C ASN A 141 -1.99 10.85 -10.65
N LEU A 142 -1.35 9.86 -10.06
CA LEU A 142 -0.64 8.78 -10.76
C LEU A 142 -1.55 7.85 -11.55
#